data_AF-A0A0J8YVP8-F1
#
_entry.id   AF-A0A0J8YVP8-F1
#
_cell.length_a   1.000
_cell.length_b   1.000
_cell.length_c   1.000
_cell.angle_alpha   90.00
_cell.angle_beta   90.00
_cell.angle_gamma   90.00
#
_symmetry.space_group_name_H-M   'P 1'
#
loop_
_entity.id
_entity.type
_entity.pdbx_description
1 polymer ?
#
loop_
_entity_poly.entity_id
_entity_poly.type
_entity_poly.pdbx_seq_one_letter_code
_entity_poly.pdbx_strand_id
1 'polypeptide(L)'
;MTNTQSPYKGSHAIFIWEGQWEAGVYQNVLPEVMKNRILSLRGFDSRDMLIEATLAQPGEAKEQILSLLGNDKVVFILAHNAKQGCFSCRIERE
;
A
#
# COMPACT_ATOMS: atom_id res chain seq x y z
N MET A 1 2.93 -13.82 -5.83
CA MET A 1 1.83 -13.87 -4.84
C MET A 1 2.20 -14.88 -3.77
N THR A 2 2.40 -14.42 -2.54
CA THR A 2 2.54 -15.32 -1.39
C THR A 2 1.20 -16.02 -1.15
N ASN A 3 1.21 -17.34 -0.99
CA ASN A 3 0.00 -18.09 -0.68
C ASN A 3 -0.35 -17.89 0.80
N THR A 4 -0.91 -16.73 1.13
CA THR A 4 -1.36 -16.40 2.49
C THR A 4 -2.72 -17.03 2.79
N GLN A 5 -2.96 -17.31 4.08
CA GLN A 5 -4.24 -17.77 4.64
C GLN A 5 -4.98 -16.66 5.39
N SER A 6 -4.46 -15.43 5.32
CA SER A 6 -5.09 -14.28 5.97
C SER A 6 -6.48 -13.99 5.37
N PRO A 7 -7.46 -13.57 6.19
CA PRO A 7 -8.76 -13.10 5.70
C PRO A 7 -8.66 -11.85 4.81
N TYR A 8 -7.50 -11.18 4.78
CA TYR A 8 -7.26 -10.00 3.93
C TYR A 8 -6.69 -10.35 2.54
N LYS A 9 -6.60 -11.65 2.20
CA LYS A 9 -6.19 -12.10 0.86
C LYS A 9 -7.17 -11.59 -0.21
N GLY A 10 -6.70 -10.69 -1.06
CA GLY A 10 -7.46 -10.25 -2.22
C GLY A 10 -7.53 -11.34 -3.30
N SER A 11 -8.74 -11.67 -3.76
CA SER A 11 -9.00 -12.60 -4.87
C SER A 11 -9.45 -11.89 -6.16
N HIS A 12 -9.46 -10.55 -6.16
CA HIS A 12 -9.99 -9.73 -7.24
C HIS A 12 -8.89 -9.28 -8.21
N ALA A 13 -9.29 -8.94 -9.43
CA ALA A 13 -8.40 -8.40 -10.44
C ALA A 13 -7.88 -6.99 -10.06
N ILE A 14 -6.67 -6.67 -10.50
CA ILE A 14 -6.08 -5.33 -10.46
C ILE A 14 -6.04 -4.82 -11.89
N PHE A 15 -6.62 -3.65 -12.13
CA PHE A 15 -6.57 -3.00 -13.44
C PHE A 15 -5.20 -2.35 -13.63
N ILE A 16 -4.52 -2.71 -14.72
CA ILE A 16 -3.24 -2.13 -15.14
C ILE A 16 -3.42 -1.41 -16.48
N TRP A 17 -2.49 -0.50 -16.78
CA TRP A 17 -2.49 0.20 -18.06
C TRP A 17 -2.04 -0.75 -19.18
N GLU A 18 -2.67 -0.65 -20.34
CA GLU A 18 -2.29 -1.46 -21.50
C GLU A 18 -0.82 -1.23 -21.86
N GLY A 19 -0.09 -2.31 -22.12
CA GLY A 19 1.34 -2.25 -22.43
C GLY A 19 2.26 -2.05 -21.22
N GLN A 20 1.71 -1.82 -20.02
CA GLN A 20 2.48 -1.64 -18.78
C GLN A 20 2.32 -2.86 -17.88
N TRP A 21 3.15 -3.88 -18.15
CA TRP A 21 3.08 -5.18 -17.47
C TRP A 21 4.09 -5.31 -16.32
N GLU A 22 5.07 -4.42 -16.28
CA GLU A 22 6.11 -4.40 -15.24
C GLU A 22 5.70 -3.49 -14.09
N ALA A 23 5.94 -3.95 -12.85
CA ALA A 23 5.72 -3.13 -11.67
C ALA A 23 6.82 -2.06 -11.56
N GLY A 24 6.43 -0.80 -11.39
CA GLY A 24 7.38 0.26 -11.07
C GLY A 24 7.95 0.08 -9.66
N VAL A 25 9.28 0.11 -9.54
CA VAL A 25 10.00 0.07 -8.25
C VAL A 25 10.51 1.48 -7.94
N TYR A 26 10.20 1.95 -6.73
CA TYR A 26 10.54 3.30 -6.28
C TYR A 26 11.18 3.21 -4.89
N GLN A 27 12.42 3.67 -4.76
CA GLN A 27 13.16 3.65 -3.49
C GLN A 27 13.26 5.05 -2.91
N ASN A 28 12.77 5.25 -1.68
CA ASN A 28 12.80 6.54 -0.98
C ASN A 28 12.11 7.71 -1.72
N VAL A 29 11.27 7.41 -2.71
CA VAL A 29 10.46 8.36 -3.48
C VAL A 29 9.03 7.86 -3.60
N LEU A 30 8.06 8.78 -3.55
CA LEU A 30 6.66 8.49 -3.86
C LEU A 30 6.41 8.56 -5.37
N PRO A 31 5.72 7.55 -5.95
CA PRO A 31 5.19 7.65 -7.31
C PRO A 31 4.26 8.86 -7.48
N GLU A 32 4.28 9.48 -8.66
CA GLU A 32 3.48 10.68 -8.95
C GLU A 32 1.99 10.48 -8.67
N VAL A 33 1.47 9.29 -8.97
CA VAL A 33 0.06 8.93 -8.79
C VAL A 33 -0.42 9.05 -7.34
N MET A 34 0.47 8.92 -6.36
CA MET A 34 0.15 8.97 -4.93
C MET A 34 0.08 10.39 -4.37
N LYS A 35 0.68 11.38 -5.03
CA LYS A 35 0.83 12.74 -4.47
C LYS A 35 -0.51 13.47 -4.31
N ASN A 36 -1.41 13.27 -5.29
CA ASN A 36 -2.65 14.05 -5.41
C ASN A 36 -3.90 13.25 -5.01
N ARG A 37 -3.75 12.05 -4.44
CA ARG A 37 -4.86 11.16 -4.11
C ARG A 37 -5.02 11.04 -2.60
N ILE A 38 -6.27 10.90 -2.16
CA ILE A 38 -6.56 10.42 -0.81
C ILE A 38 -6.29 8.91 -0.81
N LEU A 39 -5.40 8.45 0.07
CA LEU A 39 -4.97 7.06 0.12
C LEU A 39 -5.47 6.39 1.40
N SER A 40 -5.92 5.15 1.28
CA SER A 40 -6.06 4.22 2.40
C SER A 40 -4.76 3.44 2.51
N LEU A 41 -4.02 3.70 3.60
CA LEU A 41 -2.78 3.02 3.92
C LEU A 41 -3.08 1.97 4.99
N ARG A 42 -2.70 0.72 4.72
CA ARG A 42 -3.05 -0.44 5.54
C ARG A 42 -1.78 -1.21 5.91
N GLY A 43 -1.41 -1.19 7.19
CA GLY A 43 -0.23 -1.85 7.74
C GLY A 43 -0.52 -3.29 8.19
N PHE A 44 0.28 -4.23 7.71
CA PHE A 44 0.13 -5.66 7.95
C PHE A 44 1.29 -6.24 8.74
N ASP A 45 1.00 -7.19 9.63
CA ASP A 45 2.02 -7.94 10.38
C ASP A 45 2.65 -9.09 9.57
N SER A 46 3.59 -9.82 10.18
CA SER A 46 4.28 -10.98 9.57
C SER A 46 3.37 -12.17 9.28
N ARG A 47 2.12 -12.16 9.76
CA ARG A 47 1.09 -13.16 9.48
C ARG A 47 0.07 -12.64 8.47
N ASP A 48 0.41 -11.56 7.76
CA ASP A 48 -0.46 -10.86 6.81
C ASP A 48 -1.78 -10.36 7.44
N MET A 49 -1.79 -10.06 8.73
CA MET A 49 -2.97 -9.50 9.41
C MET A 49 -2.92 -7.98 9.40
N LEU A 50 -4.04 -7.33 9.04
CA LEU A 50 -4.18 -5.88 9.17
C LEU A 50 -4.16 -5.50 10.65
N ILE A 51 -3.14 -4.76 11.08
CA ILE A 51 -2.99 -4.34 12.48
C ILE A 51 -3.15 -2.84 12.67
N GLU A 52 -2.97 -2.06 11.60
CA GLU A 52 -3.07 -0.61 11.65
C GLU A 52 -3.49 -0.06 10.28
N ALA A 53 -4.27 1.02 10.26
CA ALA A 53 -4.67 1.65 9.03
C ALA A 53 -4.92 3.15 9.25
N THR A 54 -4.62 3.95 8.23
CA THR A 54 -4.87 5.39 8.24
C THR A 54 -5.28 5.88 6.86
N LEU A 55 -5.85 7.09 6.81
CA LEU A 55 -6.07 7.82 5.58
C LEU A 55 -4.99 8.90 5.45
N ALA A 56 -4.38 9.00 4.28
CA ALA A 56 -3.50 10.11 3.94
C ALA A 56 -4.21 11.05 2.97
N GLN A 57 -4.27 12.34 3.29
CA GLN A 57 -4.70 13.37 2.35
C GLN A 57 -3.62 13.63 1.28
N PRO A 58 -3.95 14.34 0.19
CA PRO A 58 -2.95 14.80 -0.76
C PRO A 58 -1.81 15.55 -0.05
N GLY A 59 -0.57 15.15 -0.33
CA GLY A 59 0.63 15.67 0.32
C GLY A 59 1.06 14.96 1.62
N GLU A 60 0.20 14.18 2.27
CA GLU A 60 0.49 13.55 3.57
C GLU A 60 1.03 12.12 3.44
N ALA A 61 1.00 11.53 2.24
CA ALA A 61 1.31 10.12 2.04
C ALA A 61 2.64 9.68 2.65
N LYS A 62 3.70 10.47 2.48
CA LYS A 62 5.04 10.14 3.00
C LYS A 62 5.04 10.07 4.53
N GLU A 63 4.47 11.07 5.18
CA GLU A 63 4.40 11.16 6.63
C GLU A 63 3.61 9.98 7.22
N GLN A 64 2.43 9.69 6.66
CA GLN A 64 1.59 8.60 7.12
C GLN A 64 2.22 7.22 6.89
N ILE A 65 2.93 7.03 5.77
CA ILE A 65 3.73 5.82 5.53
C ILE A 65 4.81 5.66 6.60
N LEU A 66 5.59 6.71 6.88
CA LEU A 66 6.64 6.66 7.89
C LEU A 66 6.09 6.43 9.30
N SER A 67 4.93 7.01 9.63
CA SER A 67 4.24 6.78 10.90
C SER A 67 3.86 5.31 11.07
N LEU A 68 3.20 4.71 10.07
CA LEU A 68 2.88 3.27 10.07
C LEU A 68 4.13 2.40 10.15
N LEU A 69 5.20 2.77 9.43
CA LEU A 69 6.48 2.06 9.48
C LEU A 69 7.28 2.35 10.77
N GLY A 70 6.86 3.29 11.62
CA GLY A 70 7.39 3.46 12.96
C GLY A 70 6.91 2.38 13.93
N ASN A 71 5.84 1.65 13.58
CA ASN A 71 5.40 0.47 14.30
C ASN A 71 6.15 -0.76 13.75
N ASP A 72 7.08 -1.31 14.53
CA ASP A 72 7.89 -2.48 14.14
C ASP A 72 7.06 -3.75 13.87
N LYS A 73 5.81 -3.81 14.34
CA LYS A 73 4.90 -4.92 14.03
C LYS A 73 4.34 -4.83 12.61
N VAL A 74 4.33 -3.65 11.99
CA VAL A 74 3.93 -3.47 10.59
C VAL A 74 5.11 -3.90 9.74
N VAL A 75 5.00 -5.02 9.02
CA VAL A 75 6.02 -5.55 8.11
C VAL A 75 5.91 -4.91 6.73
N PHE A 76 4.70 -4.67 6.25
CA PHE A 76 4.46 -4.02 4.97
C PHE A 76 3.16 -3.22 5.00
N ILE A 77 3.02 -2.30 4.05
CA ILE A 77 1.81 -1.50 3.84
C ILE A 77 1.24 -1.80 2.45
N LEU A 78 -0.07 -1.97 2.35
CA LEU A 78 -0.78 -1.89 1.08
C LEU A 78 -1.45 -0.53 0.96
N ALA A 79 -1.10 0.21 -0.09
CA ALA A 79 -1.71 1.50 -0.41
C ALA A 79 -2.84 1.30 -1.43
N HIS A 80 -4.00 1.89 -1.14
CA HIS A 80 -5.18 1.87 -1.99
C HIS A 80 -5.72 3.29 -2.20
N ASN A 81 -6.35 3.54 -3.36
CA ASN A 81 -7.11 4.79 -3.54
C ASN A 81 -8.34 4.76 -2.62
N ALA A 82 -8.50 5.76 -1.75
CA ALA A 82 -9.44 5.68 -0.62
C ALA A 82 -10.90 5.44 -1.02
N LYS A 83 -11.39 6.09 -2.10
CA LYS A 83 -12.80 5.95 -2.53
C LYS A 83 -13.07 4.63 -3.25
N GLN A 84 -12.25 4.29 -4.24
CA GLN A 84 -12.50 3.15 -5.14
C GLN A 84 -11.88 1.84 -4.62
N GLY A 85 -10.99 1.91 -3.61
CA GLY A 85 -10.30 0.74 -3.08
C GLY A 85 -9.26 0.14 -4.01
N CYS A 86 -9.06 0.68 -5.23
CA CYS A 86 -8.09 0.16 -6.18
C CYS A 86 -6.69 0.15 -5.56
N PHE A 87 -6.01 -0.99 -5.69
CA PHE A 87 -4.61 -1.14 -5.30
C PHE A 87 -3.72 -0.13 -6.03
N SER A 88 -2.77 0.47 -5.30
CA SER A 88 -1.78 1.39 -5.85
C SER A 88 -0.39 0.76 -5.82
N CYS A 89 0.08 0.37 -4.64
CA CYS A 89 1.38 -0.27 -4.46
C CYS A 89 1.47 -1.00 -3.11
N ARG A 90 2.51 -1.84 -2.99
CA ARG A 90 3.00 -2.39 -1.73
C ARG A 90 4.23 -1.60 -1.32
N ILE A 91 4.34 -1.27 -0.04
CA ILE A 91 5.44 -0.50 0.53
C ILE A 91 6.07 -1.33 1.64
N GLU A 92 7.39 -1.44 1.63
CA GLU A 92 8.18 -2.25 2.55
C GLU A 92 9.41 -1.47 3.02
N ARG A 93 10.08 -1.97 4.08
CA ARG A 93 11.41 -1.49 4.46
C ARG A 93 12.42 -2.36 3.74
N GLU A 94 13.12 -1.80 2.74
CA GLU A 94 14.36 -2.37 2.20
C GLU A 94 15.57 -1.79 2.93
#